data_AF-A0A9E4R2E6-F1
#
_entry.id   AF-A0A9E4R2E6-F1
#
_cell.length_a   1.000
_cell.length_b   1.000
_cell.length_c   1.000
_cell.angle_alpha   90.00
_cell.angle_beta   90.00
_cell.angle_gamma   90.00
#
_symmetry.space_group_name_H-M   'P 1'
#
loop_
_entity.id
_entity.type
_entity.pdbx_description
1 polymer ?
#
loop_
_entity_poly.entity_id
_entity_poly.type
_entity_poly.pdbx_seq_one_letter_code
_entity_poly.pdbx_strand_id
1 'polypeptide(L)'
;DAPAGPVNTTIGLVATDAKITKEDANYLARVSHDGLALAIRPCHTVRDGDTMFAMATGHNQSSVDLTALGAAAVEATAQAVLRAVRQATGLGGIPSISELAV
;
A
#
# COMPACT_ATOMS: atom_id res chain seq x y z
N ASP A 1 -0.63 15.46 -23.71
CA ASP A 1 0.60 16.04 -23.14
C ASP A 1 0.99 15.26 -21.89
N ALA A 2 2.04 14.42 -21.96
CA ALA A 2 2.56 13.71 -20.80
C ALA A 2 3.58 14.60 -20.07
N PRO A 3 3.65 14.56 -18.72
CA PRO A 3 4.59 15.40 -17.98
C PRO A 3 6.03 15.07 -18.37
N ALA A 4 6.83 16.09 -18.68
CA ALA A 4 8.25 15.93 -18.95
C ALA A 4 8.98 15.49 -17.64
N GLY A 5 9.64 14.32 -17.67
CA GLY A 5 10.49 13.79 -16.60
C GLY A 5 10.06 12.41 -16.04
N PRO A 6 10.74 11.90 -15.01
CA PRO A 6 10.43 10.61 -14.39
C PRO A 6 9.04 10.57 -13.75
N VAL A 7 8.33 9.46 -13.88
CA VAL A 7 7.06 9.19 -13.17
C VAL A 7 7.29 8.04 -12.19
N ASN A 8 6.62 8.07 -11.05
CA ASN A 8 6.69 7.00 -10.05
C ASN A 8 5.31 6.41 -9.83
N THR A 9 5.23 5.27 -9.16
CA THR A 9 3.95 4.58 -8.90
C THR A 9 4.14 3.58 -7.78
N THR A 10 3.23 3.59 -6.80
CA THR A 10 3.02 2.46 -5.90
C THR A 10 1.71 1.75 -6.23
N ILE A 11 1.77 0.46 -6.52
CA ILE A 11 0.58 -0.39 -6.69
C ILE A 11 0.52 -1.36 -5.53
N GLY A 12 -0.62 -1.41 -4.83
CA GLY A 12 -0.79 -2.28 -3.68
C GLY A 12 -2.14 -2.97 -3.62
N LEU A 13 -2.21 -4.02 -2.80
CA LEU A 13 -3.41 -4.80 -2.51
C LEU A 13 -3.48 -5.07 -1.01
N VAL A 14 -4.62 -4.75 -0.39
CA VAL A 14 -4.96 -5.26 0.93
C VAL A 14 -5.94 -6.42 0.79
N ALA A 15 -5.65 -7.53 1.44
CA ALA A 15 -6.50 -8.72 1.41
C ALA A 15 -6.95 -9.08 2.83
N THR A 16 -8.19 -9.53 2.97
CA THR A 16 -8.77 -10.03 4.21
C THR A 16 -9.59 -11.31 3.98
N ASP A 17 -9.77 -12.11 5.02
CA ASP A 17 -10.70 -13.23 5.00
C ASP A 17 -12.10 -12.87 5.48
N ALA A 18 -12.27 -11.68 6.06
CA ALA A 18 -13.56 -11.15 6.52
C ALA A 18 -14.59 -11.12 5.39
N LYS A 19 -15.83 -11.51 5.69
CA LYS A 19 -16.96 -11.29 4.78
C LYS A 19 -17.37 -9.81 4.82
N ILE A 20 -17.04 -9.09 3.74
CA ILE A 20 -17.33 -7.66 3.59
C ILE A 20 -18.04 -7.38 2.26
N THR A 21 -18.71 -6.23 2.18
CA THR A 21 -19.35 -5.77 0.94
C THR A 21 -18.34 -5.18 -0.04
N LYS A 22 -18.78 -4.85 -1.25
CA LYS A 22 -17.96 -4.17 -2.25
C LYS A 22 -17.59 -2.75 -1.77
N GLU A 23 -18.52 -2.11 -1.09
CA GLU A 23 -18.39 -0.77 -0.53
C GLU A 23 -17.36 -0.77 0.61
N ASP A 24 -17.39 -1.78 1.47
CA ASP A 24 -16.39 -1.99 2.52
C ASP A 24 -15.00 -2.22 1.92
N ALA A 25 -14.89 -3.08 0.89
CA ALA A 25 -13.62 -3.28 0.19
C ALA A 25 -13.10 -1.98 -0.44
N ASN A 26 -13.97 -1.19 -1.09
CA ASN A 26 -13.59 0.11 -1.63
C ASN A 26 -13.14 1.09 -0.53
N TYR A 27 -13.78 1.03 0.65
CA TYR A 27 -13.32 1.76 1.82
C TYR A 27 -11.92 1.33 2.25
N LEU A 28 -11.65 0.02 2.37
CA LEU A 28 -10.32 -0.49 2.72
C LEU A 28 -9.25 -0.07 1.72
N ALA A 29 -9.53 -0.17 0.42
CA ALA A 29 -8.63 0.29 -0.64
C ALA A 29 -8.29 1.77 -0.47
N ARG A 30 -9.31 2.61 -0.24
CA ARG A 30 -9.14 4.06 -0.05
C ARG A 30 -8.31 4.40 1.19
N VAL A 31 -8.63 3.83 2.35
CA VAL A 31 -7.88 4.17 3.58
C VAL A 31 -6.45 3.62 3.54
N SER A 32 -6.16 2.56 2.79
CA SER A 32 -4.81 2.03 2.66
C SER A 32 -3.79 3.03 2.08
N HIS A 33 -4.25 4.05 1.34
CA HIS A 33 -3.41 5.17 0.92
C HIS A 33 -2.81 5.95 2.10
N ASP A 34 -3.44 5.96 3.28
CA ASP A 34 -2.86 6.55 4.48
C ASP A 34 -1.62 5.76 4.93
N GLY A 35 -1.59 4.45 4.68
CA GLY A 35 -0.42 3.61 4.93
C GLY A 35 0.75 3.93 4.00
N LEU A 36 0.46 4.22 2.72
CA LEU A 36 1.45 4.76 1.80
C LEU A 36 2.01 6.08 2.33
N ALA A 37 1.13 6.98 2.77
CA ALA A 37 1.56 8.24 3.34
C ALA A 37 2.48 8.00 4.55
N LEU A 38 2.11 7.14 5.50
CA LEU A 38 2.94 6.85 6.68
C LEU A 38 4.36 6.35 6.34
N ALA A 39 4.56 5.69 5.21
CA ALA A 39 5.85 5.12 4.82
C ALA A 39 6.60 5.88 3.70
N ILE A 40 5.92 6.71 2.91
CA ILE A 40 6.47 7.41 1.73
C ILE A 40 6.21 8.92 1.87
N ARG A 41 7.27 9.73 1.77
CA ARG A 41 7.20 11.20 1.95
C ARG A 41 8.02 11.94 0.88
N PRO A 42 7.40 12.76 0.00
CA PRO A 42 5.96 12.82 -0.26
C PRO A 42 5.46 11.60 -1.07
N CYS A 43 4.17 11.29 -0.95
CA CYS A 43 3.44 10.39 -1.84
C CYS A 43 2.27 11.14 -2.50
N HIS A 44 1.54 10.52 -3.43
CA HIS A 44 0.39 11.13 -4.11
C HIS A 44 0.70 12.46 -4.83
N THR A 45 1.93 12.64 -5.30
CA THR A 45 2.23 13.80 -6.13
C THR A 45 1.52 13.68 -7.48
N VAL A 46 1.43 14.77 -8.24
CA VAL A 46 0.88 14.74 -9.61
C VAL A 46 1.69 13.85 -10.58
N ARG A 47 2.83 13.31 -10.14
CA ARG A 47 3.70 12.41 -10.91
C ARG A 47 3.61 10.95 -10.42
N ASP A 48 2.80 10.67 -9.41
CA ASP A 48 2.62 9.34 -8.84
C ASP A 48 1.33 8.69 -9.34
N GLY A 49 1.44 7.46 -9.85
CA GLY A 49 0.32 6.63 -10.27
C GLY A 49 -0.30 5.78 -9.15
N ASP A 50 -0.21 6.24 -7.89
CA ASP A 50 -0.51 5.43 -6.72
C ASP A 50 -1.92 4.82 -6.78
N THR A 51 -2.01 3.50 -6.66
CA THR A 51 -3.28 2.76 -6.78
C THR A 51 -3.32 1.62 -5.76
N MET A 52 -4.31 1.67 -4.86
CA MET A 52 -4.60 0.59 -3.92
C MET A 52 -5.86 -0.17 -4.33
N PHE A 53 -5.76 -1.50 -4.28
CA PHE A 53 -6.90 -2.41 -4.39
C PHE A 53 -7.19 -3.06 -3.04
N ALA A 54 -8.41 -3.56 -2.86
CA ALA A 54 -8.75 -4.42 -1.75
C ALA A 54 -9.53 -5.64 -2.22
N MET A 55 -9.32 -6.78 -1.57
CA MET A 55 -10.08 -8.00 -1.82
C MET A 55 -10.42 -8.72 -0.52
N ALA A 56 -11.52 -9.47 -0.57
CA ALA A 56 -11.93 -10.31 0.53
C ALA A 56 -12.27 -11.70 0.02
N THR A 57 -11.73 -12.73 0.67
CA THR A 57 -12.08 -14.13 0.35
C THR A 57 -13.42 -14.53 0.95
N GLY A 58 -13.85 -13.85 2.03
CA GLY A 58 -15.11 -14.11 2.71
C GLY A 58 -15.17 -15.44 3.45
N HIS A 59 -14.03 -16.07 3.74
CA HIS A 59 -13.99 -17.34 4.50
C HIS A 59 -14.38 -17.15 5.98
N ASN A 60 -14.09 -15.99 6.56
CA ASN A 60 -14.48 -15.65 7.92
C ASN A 60 -15.89 -15.03 7.95
N GLN A 61 -16.85 -15.78 8.48
CA GLN A 61 -18.26 -15.37 8.58
C GLN A 61 -18.58 -14.54 9.83
N SER A 62 -17.60 -14.28 10.70
CA SER A 62 -17.79 -13.48 11.91
C SER A 62 -18.06 -12.02 11.55
N SER A 63 -18.86 -11.33 12.37
CA SER A 63 -19.00 -9.87 12.24
C SER A 63 -17.67 -9.19 12.55
N VAL A 64 -17.25 -8.26 11.70
CA VAL A 64 -15.99 -7.51 11.87
C VAL A 64 -16.29 -6.03 12.01
N ASP A 65 -15.58 -5.35 12.91
CA ASP A 65 -15.60 -3.89 12.96
C ASP A 65 -14.78 -3.34 11.79
N LEU A 66 -15.46 -2.66 10.86
CA LEU A 66 -14.84 -2.10 9.66
C LEU A 66 -13.80 -1.03 9.99
N THR A 67 -13.96 -0.30 11.10
CA THR A 67 -12.99 0.72 11.53
C THR A 67 -11.69 0.06 11.96
N ALA A 68 -11.77 -0.99 12.77
CA ALA A 68 -10.61 -1.75 13.20
C ALA A 68 -9.93 -2.44 11.99
N LEU A 69 -10.71 -2.99 11.06
CA LEU A 69 -10.19 -3.57 9.83
C LEU A 69 -9.51 -2.53 8.93
N GLY A 70 -10.06 -1.32 8.85
CA GLY A 70 -9.45 -0.18 8.15
C GLY A 70 -8.12 0.25 8.76
N ALA A 71 -8.05 0.36 10.10
CA ALA A 71 -6.80 0.67 10.79
C ALA A 71 -5.72 -0.41 10.54
N ALA A 72 -6.11 -1.69 10.57
CA ALA A 72 -5.21 -2.79 10.22
C ALA A 72 -4.75 -2.72 8.76
N ALA A 73 -5.61 -2.32 7.82
CA ALA A 73 -5.26 -2.14 6.41
C ALA A 73 -4.21 -1.03 6.21
N VAL A 74 -4.36 0.10 6.93
CA VAL A 74 -3.38 1.21 6.93
C VAL A 74 -2.02 0.73 7.44
N GLU A 75 -2.00 0.08 8.60
CA GLU A 75 -0.77 -0.41 9.21
C GLU A 75 -0.09 -1.48 8.34
N ALA A 76 -0.85 -2.45 7.84
CA ALA A 76 -0.35 -3.50 6.96
C ALA A 76 0.26 -2.92 5.68
N THR A 77 -0.34 -1.87 5.11
CA THR A 77 0.20 -1.19 3.93
C THR A 77 1.53 -0.50 4.23
N ALA A 78 1.61 0.23 5.34
CA ALA A 78 2.86 0.87 5.76
C ALA A 78 3.99 -0.16 5.99
N GLN A 79 3.68 -1.26 6.70
CA GLN A 79 4.63 -2.35 6.93
C GLN A 79 5.04 -3.04 5.62
N ALA A 80 4.13 -3.22 4.67
CA ALA A 80 4.43 -3.80 3.38
C ALA A 80 5.45 -2.95 2.60
N VAL A 81 5.30 -1.62 2.59
CA VAL A 81 6.27 -0.69 1.97
C VAL A 81 7.63 -0.79 2.65
N LEU A 82 7.69 -0.72 3.99
CA LEU A 82 8.95 -0.83 4.72
C LEU A 82 9.63 -2.18 4.47
N ARG A 83 8.86 -3.26 4.41
CA ARG A 83 9.37 -4.59 4.07
C ARG A 83 9.91 -4.63 2.65
N ALA A 84 9.22 -4.03 1.68
CA ALA A 84 9.69 -3.98 0.30
C ALA A 84 11.06 -3.29 0.19
N VAL A 85 11.21 -2.13 0.84
CA VAL A 85 12.49 -1.39 0.86
C VAL A 85 13.61 -2.20 1.54
N ARG A 86 13.32 -2.85 2.67
CA ARG A 86 14.30 -3.66 3.42
C ARG A 86 14.71 -4.94 2.69
N GLN A 87 13.82 -5.52 1.88
CA GLN A 87 14.06 -6.77 1.17
C GLN A 87 14.62 -6.57 -0.25
N ALA A 88 14.64 -5.33 -0.74
CA ALA A 88 15.20 -5.03 -2.05
C ALA A 88 16.73 -5.24 -2.06
N THR A 89 17.25 -5.62 -3.23
CA THR A 89 18.69 -5.64 -3.53
C THR A 89 18.99 -4.62 -4.62
N GLY A 90 20.22 -4.12 -4.69
CA GLY A 90 20.62 -3.14 -5.69
C GLY A 90 20.44 -3.65 -7.12
N LEU A 91 20.07 -2.75 -8.03
CA LEU A 91 19.87 -3.06 -9.44
C LEU A 91 20.18 -1.84 -10.31
N GLY A 92 20.88 -2.05 -11.43
CA GLY A 92 21.13 -0.99 -12.40
C GLY A 92 21.96 0.19 -11.87
N GLY A 93 22.84 -0.06 -10.90
CA GLY A 93 23.64 0.99 -10.24
C GLY A 93 22.87 1.77 -9.16
N ILE A 94 21.62 1.41 -8.88
CA ILE A 94 20.86 1.94 -7.74
C ILE A 94 21.04 1.00 -6.56
N PRO A 95 21.65 1.44 -5.45
CA PRO A 95 21.87 0.60 -4.27
C PRO A 95 20.56 0.34 -3.50
N SER A 96 20.47 -0.82 -2.84
CA SER A 96 19.43 -1.06 -1.84
C SER A 96 19.72 -0.35 -0.51
N ILE A 97 18.73 -0.27 0.39
CA ILE A 97 18.94 0.29 1.73
C ILE A 97 20.02 -0.44 2.53
N SER A 98 20.19 -1.75 2.29
CA SER A 98 21.20 -2.56 2.97
C SER A 98 22.62 -2.36 2.44
N GLU A 99 22.73 -1.83 1.21
CA GLU A 99 24.00 -1.52 0.54
C GLU A 99 24.42 -0.07 0.73
N LEU A 100 23.50 0.79 1.21
CA LEU A 100 23.85 2.12 1.64
C LEU A 100 24.69 2.02 2.92
N ALA A 101 25.92 2.52 2.87
CA ALA A 101 26.73 2.70 4.06
C ALA A 101 26.06 3.79 4.92
N VAL A 102 25.34 3.38 5.96
CA VAL A 102 24.76 4.26 6.97
C VAL A 102 25.64 4.24 8.21
#